data_AF-A0A0Q4FQP5-F1
#
_entry.id   AF-A0A0Q4FQP5-F1
#
_cell.length_a   1.000
_cell.length_b   1.000
_cell.length_c   1.000
_cell.angle_alpha   90.00
_cell.angle_beta   90.00
_cell.angle_gamma   90.00
#
_symmetry.space_group_name_H-M   'P 1'
#
loop_
_entity.id
_entity.type
_entity.pdbx_description
1 polymer ?
#
loop_
_entity_poly.entity_id
_entity_poly.type
_entity_poly.pdbx_seq_one_letter_code
_entity_poly.pdbx_strand_id
1 'polypeptide(L)'
;MKSYTFIFGLSAVLLLAYAVFLGIKFPSVKETVPIHYSSGGADGFGSKMFLWLEVGINAVILCFIAFPLFYPQKMFGKDNSHLESSAKTAIKNRQIFLSVLSLAVTLLLCGLSLKEVI
;
A
#
# COMPACT_ATOMS: atom_id res chain seq x y z
N MET A 1 -13.93 16.35 4.35
CA MET A 1 -13.24 15.51 3.34
C MET A 1 -14.06 14.25 3.09
N LYS A 2 -14.02 13.66 1.89
CA LYS A 2 -14.69 12.38 1.64
C LYS A 2 -13.95 11.28 2.41
N SER A 3 -14.66 10.32 2.99
CA SER A 3 -14.04 9.25 3.81
C SER A 3 -12.94 8.52 3.06
N TYR A 4 -13.17 8.12 1.80
CA TYR A 4 -12.16 7.43 0.99
C TYR A 4 -10.90 8.26 0.73
N THR A 5 -11.02 9.59 0.57
CA THR A 5 -9.85 10.47 0.37
C THR A 5 -9.00 10.57 1.62
N PHE A 6 -9.63 10.55 2.80
CA PHE A 6 -8.91 10.56 4.07
C PHE A 6 -8.14 9.25 4.29
N ILE A 7 -8.78 8.10 4.11
CA ILE A 7 -8.16 6.78 4.31
C ILE A 7 -7.02 6.55 3.30
N PHE A 8 -7.25 6.89 2.02
CA PHE A 8 -6.21 6.80 1.00
C PHE A 8 -5.05 7.76 1.31
N GLY A 9 -5.35 8.99 1.73
CA GLY A 9 -4.34 9.96 2.15
C GLY A 9 -3.50 9.46 3.33
N LEU A 10 -4.12 8.80 4.32
CA LEU A 10 -3.41 8.16 5.42
C LEU A 10 -2.44 7.08 4.92
N SER A 11 -2.85 6.28 3.91
CA SER A 11 -1.97 5.28 3.28
C SER A 11 -0.73 5.95 2.67
N ALA A 12 -0.91 7.04 1.92
CA ALA A 12 0.20 7.78 1.33
C ALA A 12 1.12 8.42 2.39
N VAL A 13 0.56 9.00 3.45
CA VAL A 13 1.34 9.58 4.56
C VAL A 13 2.15 8.51 5.28
N LEU A 14 1.59 7.32 5.53
CA LEU A 14 2.30 6.21 6.15
C LEU A 14 3.46 5.71 5.28
N LEU A 15 3.26 5.59 3.96
CA LEU A 15 4.33 5.24 3.04
C LEU A 15 5.45 6.28 3.06
N LEU A 16 5.11 7.58 3.03
CA LEU A 16 6.10 8.66 3.10
C LEU A 16 6.85 8.66 4.43
N ALA A 17 6.14 8.50 5.54
CA ALA A 17 6.76 8.40 6.87
C ALA A 17 7.71 7.22 6.96
N TYR A 18 7.31 6.05 6.44
CA TYR A 18 8.16 4.87 6.38
C TYR A 18 9.37 5.09 5.46
N ALA A 19 9.20 5.69 4.27
CA ALA A 19 10.31 5.96 3.35
C ALA A 19 11.34 6.91 3.96
N VAL A 20 10.90 7.95 4.68
CA VAL A 20 11.79 8.85 5.43
C VAL A 20 12.51 8.09 6.54
N PHE A 21 11.78 7.28 7.32
CA PHE A 21 12.36 6.46 8.39
C PHE A 21 13.41 5.48 7.85
N LEU A 22 13.09 4.76 6.78
CA LEU A 22 14.01 3.86 6.08
C LEU A 22 15.24 4.64 5.61
N GLY A 23 15.07 5.79 4.96
CA GLY A 23 16.19 6.63 4.51
C GLY A 23 17.15 7.03 5.64
N ILE A 24 16.62 7.36 6.82
CA ILE A 24 17.43 7.69 8.01
C ILE A 24 18.19 6.46 8.53
N LYS A 25 17.55 5.28 8.55
CA LYS A 25 18.13 4.05 9.12
C LYS A 25 18.95 3.23 8.15
N PHE A 26 18.78 3.44 6.85
CA PHE A 26 19.37 2.64 5.78
C PHE A 26 20.90 2.45 5.88
N PRO A 27 21.69 3.48 6.28
CA PRO A 27 23.14 3.30 6.45
C PRO A 27 23.52 2.31 7.55
N SER A 28 22.67 2.14 8.58
CA SER A 28 22.89 1.21 9.69
C SER A 28 22.38 -0.21 9.45
N VAL A 29 21.60 -0.41 8.38
CA VAL A 29 21.10 -1.75 7.99
C VAL A 29 22.24 -2.57 7.40
N LYS A 30 22.33 -3.84 7.81
CA LYS A 30 23.31 -4.81 7.28
C LYS A 30 23.16 -4.93 5.76
N GLU A 31 24.26 -5.10 5.04
CA GLU A 31 24.22 -5.24 3.57
C GLU A 31 23.35 -6.41 3.10
N THR A 32 23.30 -7.47 3.90
CA THR A 32 22.47 -8.66 3.67
C THR A 32 21.40 -8.77 4.75
N VAL A 33 20.13 -8.88 4.33
CA VAL A 33 18.95 -9.03 5.19
C VAL A 33 18.13 -10.25 4.76
N PRO A 34 17.34 -10.85 5.66
CA PRO A 34 16.30 -11.79 5.28
C PRO A 34 15.32 -11.16 4.28
N ILE A 35 15.01 -11.90 3.22
CA ILE A 35 14.00 -11.54 2.20
C ILE A 35 12.95 -12.63 2.01
N HIS A 36 13.11 -13.76 2.70
CA HIS A 36 12.17 -14.87 2.72
C HIS A 36 12.21 -15.55 4.10
N TYR A 37 11.04 -16.00 4.55
CA TYR A 37 10.87 -16.73 5.80
C TYR A 37 10.04 -17.99 5.57
N SER A 38 10.40 -19.05 6.25
CA SER A 38 9.58 -20.25 6.43
C SER A 38 9.27 -20.49 7.91
N SER A 39 8.66 -21.63 8.22
CA SER A 39 8.36 -22.03 9.60
C SER A 39 9.60 -22.16 10.48
N GLY A 40 10.79 -22.37 9.89
CA GLY A 40 12.06 -22.43 10.61
C GLY A 40 12.73 -21.08 10.85
N GLY A 41 12.14 -19.98 10.37
CA GLY A 41 12.73 -18.65 10.42
C GLY A 41 13.21 -18.16 9.05
N ALA A 42 14.19 -17.25 9.04
CA ALA A 42 14.75 -16.72 7.81
C ALA A 42 15.51 -17.82 7.05
N ASP A 43 15.13 -18.07 5.81
CA ASP A 43 15.71 -19.10 4.94
C ASP A 43 16.11 -18.58 3.55
N GLY A 44 15.85 -17.30 3.27
CA GLY A 44 16.37 -16.59 2.10
C GLY A 44 16.91 -15.22 2.47
N PHE A 45 18.08 -14.88 1.94
CA PHE A 45 18.79 -13.64 2.23
C PHE A 45 19.14 -12.89 0.94
N GLY A 46 19.11 -11.56 0.99
CA GLY A 46 19.40 -10.71 -0.16
C GLY A 46 19.92 -9.34 0.25
N SER A 47 20.13 -8.48 -0.74
CA SER A 47 20.61 -7.11 -0.51
C SER A 47 19.60 -6.29 0.30
N LYS A 48 20.07 -5.42 1.19
CA LYS A 48 19.24 -4.39 1.86
C LYS A 48 18.47 -3.49 0.88
N MET A 49 18.87 -3.43 -0.40
CA MET A 49 18.11 -2.73 -1.44
C MET A 49 16.69 -3.27 -1.64
N PHE A 50 16.41 -4.52 -1.24
CA PHE A 50 15.05 -5.07 -1.27
C PHE A 50 14.07 -4.28 -0.39
N LEU A 51 14.55 -3.61 0.66
CA LEU A 51 13.72 -2.72 1.48
C LEU A 51 13.16 -1.54 0.66
N TRP A 52 13.94 -0.99 -0.26
CA TRP A 52 13.48 0.04 -1.18
C TRP A 52 12.56 -0.50 -2.28
N LEU A 53 12.73 -1.76 -2.66
CA LEU A 53 11.82 -2.42 -3.61
C LEU A 53 10.40 -2.50 -3.03
N GLU A 54 10.25 -2.84 -1.75
CA GLU A 54 8.96 -2.83 -1.07
C GLU A 54 8.30 -1.44 -1.08
N VAL A 55 9.07 -0.38 -0.80
CA VAL A 55 8.60 1.02 -0.90
C VAL A 55 8.12 1.33 -2.32
N GLY A 56 8.89 0.93 -3.33
CA GLY A 56 8.56 1.12 -4.75
C GLY A 56 7.27 0.39 -5.14
N ILE A 57 7.14 -0.88 -4.77
CA ILE A 57 5.93 -1.69 -5.04
C ILE A 57 4.70 -1.05 -4.37
N ASN A 58 4.81 -0.62 -3.11
CA ASN A 58 3.72 0.05 -2.40
C ASN A 58 3.32 1.36 -3.10
N ALA A 59 4.29 2.18 -3.49
CA ALA A 59 4.04 3.42 -4.25
C ALA A 59 3.30 3.14 -5.56
N VAL A 60 3.72 2.12 -6.32
CA VAL A 60 3.06 1.70 -7.57
C VAL A 60 1.62 1.25 -7.32
N ILE A 61 1.38 0.45 -6.28
CA ILE A 61 0.02 0.03 -5.89
C ILE A 61 -0.85 1.24 -5.52
N LEU A 62 -0.34 2.17 -4.73
CA LEU A 62 -1.07 3.39 -4.39
C LEU A 62 -1.39 4.22 -5.63
N CYS A 63 -0.46 4.35 -6.57
CA CYS A 63 -0.71 5.00 -7.86
C CYS A 63 -1.83 4.29 -8.64
N PHE A 64 -1.79 2.97 -8.75
CA PHE A 64 -2.85 2.19 -9.42
C PHE A 64 -4.21 2.34 -8.75
N ILE A 65 -4.26 2.43 -7.41
CA ILE A 65 -5.50 2.66 -6.66
C ILE A 65 -5.98 4.11 -6.81
N ALA A 66 -5.08 5.09 -6.91
CA ALA A 66 -5.44 6.49 -7.09
C ALA A 66 -6.29 6.72 -8.36
N PHE A 67 -5.97 6.03 -9.46
CA PHE A 67 -6.70 6.17 -10.73
C PHE A 67 -8.22 5.94 -10.60
N PRO A 68 -8.72 4.77 -10.14
CA PRO A 68 -10.15 4.55 -9.93
C PRO A 68 -10.75 5.40 -8.80
N LEU A 69 -9.94 5.88 -7.84
CA LEU A 69 -10.43 6.82 -6.82
C LEU A 69 -10.73 8.21 -7.38
N PHE A 70 -9.87 8.76 -8.24
CA PHE A 70 -10.02 10.11 -8.79
C PHE A 70 -10.77 10.15 -10.12
N TYR A 71 -10.80 9.05 -10.87
CA TYR A 71 -11.53 8.91 -12.14
C TYR A 71 -12.56 7.76 -12.13
N PRO A 72 -13.45 7.69 -11.12
CA PRO A 72 -14.31 6.52 -10.90
C PRO A 72 -15.28 6.24 -12.04
N GLN A 73 -15.78 7.28 -12.73
CA GLN A 73 -16.73 7.10 -13.82
C GLN A 73 -16.12 6.43 -15.05
N LYS A 74 -14.82 6.66 -15.30
CA LYS A 74 -14.09 6.01 -16.39
C LYS A 74 -13.76 4.55 -16.08
N MET A 75 -13.54 4.24 -14.80
CA MET A 75 -13.03 2.94 -14.36
C MET A 75 -14.12 1.94 -13.96
N PHE A 76 -15.26 2.40 -13.42
CA PHE A 76 -16.29 1.50 -12.87
C PHE A 76 -17.51 1.28 -13.77
N GLY A 77 -17.62 2.00 -14.88
CA GLY A 77 -18.76 1.93 -15.81
C GLY A 77 -20.07 2.48 -15.22
N LYS A 78 -21.06 2.76 -16.08
CA LYS A 78 -22.37 3.30 -15.67
C LYS A 78 -23.39 2.23 -15.23
N ASP A 79 -23.25 0.99 -15.70
CA ASP A 79 -24.30 -0.05 -15.62
C ASP A 79 -24.07 -1.17 -14.60
N ASN A 80 -23.11 -1.01 -13.69
CA ASN A 80 -22.72 -2.08 -12.77
C ASN A 80 -23.46 -2.00 -11.41
N SER A 81 -24.74 -1.62 -11.39
CA SER A 81 -25.56 -1.48 -10.17
C SER A 81 -26.33 -2.73 -9.79
N HIS A 82 -25.96 -3.90 -10.31
CA HIS A 82 -26.67 -5.17 -10.10
C HIS A 82 -26.86 -5.57 -8.61
N LEU A 83 -26.05 -4.99 -7.71
CA LEU A 83 -26.05 -5.25 -6.26
C LEU A 83 -26.33 -4.00 -5.40
N GLU A 84 -26.54 -2.83 -6.01
CA GLU A 84 -26.56 -1.54 -5.29
C GLU A 84 -27.73 -0.67 -5.76
N SER A 85 -28.33 0.08 -4.83
CA SER A 85 -29.53 0.89 -5.09
C SER A 85 -29.32 2.01 -6.11
N SER A 86 -28.07 2.41 -6.37
CA SER A 86 -27.72 3.35 -7.43
C SER A 86 -26.26 3.21 -7.87
N ALA A 87 -25.95 3.62 -9.10
CA ALA A 87 -24.57 3.71 -9.60
C ALA A 87 -23.68 4.62 -8.72
N LYS A 88 -24.26 5.67 -8.13
CA LYS A 88 -23.55 6.58 -7.20
C LYS A 88 -23.14 5.88 -5.91
N THR A 89 -24.03 5.07 -5.34
CA THR A 89 -23.74 4.26 -4.15
C THR A 89 -22.66 3.23 -4.46
N ALA A 90 -22.79 2.51 -5.58
CA ALA A 90 -21.81 1.53 -6.01
C ALA A 90 -20.40 2.13 -6.18
N ILE A 91 -20.29 3.29 -6.83
CA ILE A 91 -19.01 4.01 -6.98
C ILE A 91 -18.44 4.38 -5.62
N LYS A 92 -19.25 4.95 -4.72
CA LYS A 92 -18.79 5.35 -3.38
C LYS A 92 -18.28 4.15 -2.59
N ASN A 93 -18.99 3.02 -2.61
CA ASN A 93 -18.61 1.81 -1.88
C ASN A 93 -17.31 1.22 -2.44
N ARG A 94 -17.15 1.18 -3.77
CA ARG A 94 -15.89 0.76 -4.41
C ARG A 94 -14.72 1.68 -4.02
N GLN A 95 -14.93 2.99 -3.98
CA GLN A 95 -13.89 3.94 -3.54
C GLN A 95 -13.49 3.71 -2.08
N ILE A 96 -14.47 3.48 -1.18
CA ILE A 96 -14.19 3.16 0.22
C ILE A 96 -13.40 1.86 0.33
N PHE A 97 -13.85 0.80 -0.34
CA PHE A 97 -13.17 -0.49 -0.36
C PHE A 97 -11.71 -0.36 -0.82
N LEU A 98 -11.47 0.32 -1.95
CA LEU A 98 -10.11 0.52 -2.46
C LEU A 98 -9.24 1.34 -1.51
N SER A 99 -9.81 2.34 -0.83
CA SER A 99 -9.06 3.12 0.17
C SER A 99 -8.73 2.31 1.44
N VAL A 100 -9.60 1.39 1.87
CA VAL A 100 -9.29 0.50 3.00
C VAL A 100 -8.24 -0.54 2.58
N LEU A 101 -8.38 -1.08 1.37
CA LEU A 101 -7.40 -2.00 0.79
C LEU A 101 -6.02 -1.36 0.67
N SER A 102 -5.94 -0.10 0.24
CA SER A 102 -4.66 0.63 0.18
C SER A 102 -4.00 0.72 1.55
N LEU A 103 -4.78 1.04 2.60
CA LEU A 103 -4.26 1.14 3.95
C LEU A 103 -3.74 -0.22 4.46
N ALA A 104 -4.52 -1.28 4.24
CA ALA A 104 -4.12 -2.63 4.64
C ALA A 104 -2.83 -3.08 3.95
N VAL A 105 -2.73 -2.88 2.63
CA VAL A 105 -1.53 -3.21 1.85
C VAL A 105 -0.33 -2.38 2.33
N THR A 106 -0.51 -1.08 2.57
CA THR A 106 0.57 -0.23 3.07
C THR A 106 1.05 -0.68 4.45
N LEU A 107 0.15 -1.00 5.38
CA LEU A 107 0.52 -1.50 6.70
C LEU A 107 1.25 -2.85 6.63
N LEU A 108 0.81 -3.75 5.75
CA LEU A 108 1.48 -5.04 5.54
C LEU A 108 2.90 -4.84 4.99
N LEU A 109 3.05 -4.09 3.90
CA LEU A 109 4.36 -3.89 3.26
C LEU A 109 5.32 -3.11 4.15
N CYS A 110 4.89 -2.00 4.77
CA CYS A 110 5.75 -1.25 5.69
C CYS A 110 6.04 -2.02 7.00
N GLY A 111 5.10 -2.87 7.45
CA GLY A 111 5.22 -3.62 8.69
C GLY A 111 6.17 -4.82 8.58
N LEU A 112 6.15 -5.54 7.46
CA LEU A 112 6.98 -6.73 7.24
C LEU A 112 8.48 -6.41 7.29
N SER A 113 8.89 -5.29 6.70
CA SER A 113 10.29 -4.87 6.68
C SER A 113 10.77 -4.16 7.94
N LEU A 114 9.86 -3.75 8.84
CA LEU A 114 10.21 -2.96 10.02
C LEU A 114 11.25 -3.67 10.92
N LYS A 115 11.14 -4.99 11.01
CA LYS A 115 12.05 -5.86 11.79
C LYS A 115 13.50 -5.80 11.30
N GLU A 116 13.71 -5.57 10.02
CA GLU A 116 15.06 -5.55 9.43
C GLU A 116 15.69 -4.16 9.45
N VAL A 117 14.92 -3.14 9.84
CA VAL A 117 15.35 -1.74 9.91
C VAL A 117 15.64 -1.27 11.34
N ILE A 118 14.98 -1.87 12.35
CA ILE A 118 15.13 -1.56 13.79
C ILE A 118 16.13 -2.51 14.44
#